data_AF-A0A9W6U5T3-F1
#
_entry.id   AF-A0A9W6U5T3-F1
#
_cell.length_a   1.000
_cell.length_b   1.000
_cell.length_c   1.000
_cell.angle_alpha   90.00
_cell.angle_beta   90.00
_cell.angle_gamma   90.00
#
_symmetry.space_group_name_H-M   'P 1'
#
loop_
_entity.id
_entity.type
_entity.pdbx_description
1 polymer ?
#
loop_
_entity_poly.entity_id
_entity_poly.type
_entity_poly.pdbx_seq_one_letter_code
_entity_poly.pdbx_strand_id
1 'polypeptide(L)'
;MENDPRSIYEALFECPKYLVENRETLRVFGFVGQGFAGLSHFVSDERLRTICDQHLSILVLGGSKDVVIPARETQTLYNLLSSDHSTMVMYEDAGHGAFIQYLDEVAQDIIKTISRC
;
A
#
# COMPACT_ATOMS: atom_id res chain seq x y z
N MET A 1 -28.08 -12.97 7.92
CA MET A 1 -26.81 -13.47 8.49
C MET A 1 -25.87 -12.29 8.50
N GLU A 2 -25.68 -11.67 9.66
CA GLU A 2 -24.74 -10.56 9.86
C GLU A 2 -23.33 -11.04 9.53
N ASN A 3 -22.68 -10.40 8.56
CA ASN A 3 -21.23 -10.43 8.47
C ASN A 3 -20.70 -9.60 9.64
N ASP A 4 -20.26 -10.26 10.71
CA ASP A 4 -19.52 -9.60 11.78
C ASP A 4 -18.16 -9.14 11.21
N PRO A 5 -17.98 -7.84 10.93
CA PRO A 5 -16.76 -7.33 10.37
C PRO A 5 -15.85 -7.05 11.55
N ARG A 6 -15.18 -8.09 12.06
CA ARG A 6 -13.97 -7.90 12.89
C ARG A 6 -13.16 -6.79 12.26
N SER A 7 -13.05 -5.66 12.97
CA SER A 7 -12.64 -4.41 12.33
C SER A 7 -11.28 -4.61 11.66
N ILE A 8 -10.99 -3.92 10.56
CA ILE A 8 -9.64 -3.95 9.96
C ILE A 8 -8.56 -3.68 11.01
N TYR A 9 -8.90 -2.87 12.02
CA TYR A 9 -8.10 -2.67 13.21
C TYR A 9 -7.81 -3.97 13.97
N GLU A 10 -8.83 -4.77 14.31
CA GLU A 10 -8.62 -6.05 14.98
C GLU A 10 -7.75 -6.99 14.15
N ALA A 11 -8.02 -7.10 12.84
CA ALA A 11 -7.24 -7.96 11.95
C ALA A 11 -5.76 -7.52 11.83
N LEU A 12 -5.51 -6.21 11.74
CA LEU A 12 -4.16 -5.66 11.57
C LEU A 12 -3.37 -5.57 12.89
N PHE A 13 -4.04 -5.40 14.03
CA PHE A 13 -3.36 -5.08 15.29
C PHE A 13 -3.52 -6.14 16.39
N GLU A 14 -4.62 -6.90 16.46
CA GLU A 14 -4.78 -7.92 17.52
C GLU A 14 -3.88 -9.14 17.30
N CYS A 15 -3.75 -9.63 16.07
CA CYS A 15 -2.89 -10.78 15.81
C CYS A 15 -1.41 -10.46 16.10
N PRO A 16 -0.84 -9.32 15.65
CA PRO A 16 0.50 -8.92 16.08
C PRO A 16 0.62 -8.71 17.59
N LYS A 17 -0.39 -8.10 18.24
CA LYS A 17 -0.40 -7.89 19.69
C LYS A 17 -0.39 -9.23 20.44
N TYR A 18 -1.21 -10.19 20.04
CA TYR A 18 -1.25 -11.55 20.58
C TYR A 18 0.11 -12.23 20.44
N LEU A 19 0.75 -12.17 19.26
CA LEU A 19 2.06 -12.80 19.04
C LEU A 19 3.15 -12.19 19.93
N VAL A 20 3.13 -10.86 20.11
CA VAL A 20 4.06 -10.15 21.00
C VAL A 20 3.82 -10.52 22.46
N GLU A 21 2.57 -10.50 22.92
CA GLU A 21 2.19 -10.82 24.31
C GLU A 21 2.53 -12.27 24.67
N ASN A 22 2.34 -13.20 23.73
CA ASN A 22 2.63 -14.63 23.93
C ASN A 22 4.07 -15.03 23.57
N ARG A 23 4.93 -14.05 23.20
CA ARG A 23 6.31 -14.28 22.74
C ARG A 23 6.42 -15.32 21.63
N GLU A 24 5.40 -15.41 20.77
CA GLU A 24 5.45 -16.27 19.61
C GLU A 24 6.29 -15.62 18.51
N THR A 25 7.23 -16.36 17.95
CA THR A 25 8.08 -15.88 16.87
C THR A 25 7.25 -15.73 15.60
N LEU A 26 7.34 -14.57 14.93
CA LEU A 26 6.83 -14.43 13.57
C LEU A 26 7.36 -15.57 12.70
N ARG A 27 6.46 -16.24 11.97
CA ARG A 27 6.83 -17.41 11.17
C ARG A 27 7.82 -17.00 10.07
N VAL A 28 9.02 -17.57 10.10
CA VAL A 28 10.11 -17.34 9.13
C VAL A 28 9.62 -17.47 7.67
N PHE A 29 8.70 -18.41 7.41
CA PHE A 29 8.09 -18.59 6.10
C PHE A 29 7.32 -17.37 5.58
N GLY A 30 6.68 -16.58 6.46
CA GLY A 30 5.98 -15.36 6.07
C GLY A 30 6.95 -14.30 5.54
N PHE A 31 8.11 -14.17 6.18
CA PHE A 31 9.16 -13.23 5.77
C PHE A 31 9.80 -13.65 4.44
N VAL A 32 10.04 -14.96 4.26
CA VAL A 32 10.56 -15.53 3.00
C VAL A 32 9.57 -15.30 1.85
N GLY A 33 8.27 -15.49 2.08
CA GLY A 33 7.24 -15.26 1.08
C GLY A 33 7.17 -13.80 0.62
N GLN A 34 7.21 -12.85 1.56
CA GLN A 34 7.24 -11.42 1.24
C GLN A 34 8.51 -11.02 0.49
N GLY A 35 9.67 -11.55 0.89
CA GLY A 35 10.93 -11.34 0.19
C GLY A 35 10.90 -11.87 -1.25
N PHE A 36 10.35 -13.08 -1.45
CA PHE A 36 10.22 -13.67 -2.79
C PHE A 36 9.25 -12.87 -3.67
N ALA A 37 8.13 -12.38 -3.12
CA ALA A 37 7.22 -11.51 -3.85
C ALA A 37 7.91 -10.22 -4.30
N GLY A 38 8.69 -9.57 -3.43
CA GLY A 38 9.47 -8.37 -3.80
C GLY A 38 10.51 -8.62 -4.90
N LEU A 39 11.04 -9.84 -5.01
CA LEU A 39 12.04 -10.19 -6.04
C LEU A 39 11.43 -10.66 -7.36
N SER A 40 10.20 -11.17 -7.34
CA SER A 40 9.59 -11.84 -8.50
C SER A 40 8.38 -11.12 -9.09
N HIS A 41 7.75 -10.21 -8.33
CA HIS A 41 6.68 -9.39 -8.85
C HIS A 41 7.23 -8.20 -9.62
N PHE A 42 6.94 -8.20 -10.92
CA PHE A 42 7.24 -7.13 -11.83
C PHE A 42 5.99 -6.83 -12.67
N VAL A 43 5.74 -5.54 -12.90
CA VAL A 43 4.72 -5.04 -13.81
C VAL A 43 5.46 -4.26 -14.89
N SER A 44 5.29 -4.63 -16.15
CA SER A 44 5.98 -3.93 -17.24
C SER A 44 5.38 -2.55 -17.50
N ASP A 45 6.19 -1.66 -18.08
CA ASP A 45 5.76 -0.32 -18.49
C ASP A 45 4.55 -0.37 -19.43
N GLU A 46 4.50 -1.33 -20.36
CA GLU A 46 3.36 -1.51 -21.27
C GLU A 46 2.08 -1.85 -20.51
N ARG A 47 2.18 -2.67 -19.46
CA ARG A 47 1.04 -3.02 -18.61
C ARG A 47 0.60 -1.83 -17.77
N LEU A 48 1.53 -1.04 -17.24
CA LEU A 48 1.22 0.20 -16.52
C LEU A 48 0.51 1.21 -17.42
N ARG A 49 0.99 1.39 -18.66
CA ARG A 49 0.32 2.24 -19.66
C ARG A 49 -1.09 1.73 -19.96
N THR A 50 -1.24 0.41 -20.16
CA THR A 50 -2.57 -0.19 -20.39
C THR A 50 -3.54 0.07 -19.24
N ILE A 51 -3.06 0.06 -17.99
CA ILE A 51 -3.89 0.42 -16.82
C ILE A 51 -4.28 1.89 -16.85
N CYS A 52 -3.33 2.78 -17.17
CA CYS A 52 -3.57 4.22 -17.30
C CYS A 52 -4.59 4.52 -18.42
N ASP A 53 -4.48 3.86 -19.57
CA ASP A 53 -5.36 4.06 -20.73
C ASP A 53 -6.82 3.63 -20.47
N GLN A 54 -7.11 2.92 -19.37
CA GLN A 54 -8.47 2.54 -18.98
C GLN A 54 -9.26 3.67 -18.29
N HIS A 55 -8.65 4.83 -18.05
CA HIS A 55 -9.31 5.98 -17.38
C HIS A 55 -9.89 5.63 -15.99
N LEU A 56 -9.30 4.66 -15.29
CA LEU A 56 -9.64 4.32 -13.91
C LEU A 56 -8.99 5.34 -12.97
N SER A 57 -9.61 5.69 -11.85
CA SER A 57 -8.96 6.54 -10.85
C SER A 57 -7.72 5.84 -10.28
N ILE A 58 -6.53 6.46 -10.38
CA ILE A 58 -5.27 5.89 -9.90
C ILE A 58 -4.76 6.71 -8.71
N LEU A 59 -4.56 6.06 -7.57
CA LEU A 59 -3.86 6.63 -6.42
C LEU A 59 -2.50 5.94 -6.26
N VAL A 60 -1.42 6.71 -6.35
CA VAL A 60 -0.06 6.27 -5.99
C VAL A 60 0.27 6.83 -4.62
N LEU A 61 0.48 5.96 -3.63
CA LEU A 61 0.84 6.36 -2.28
C LEU A 61 2.22 5.82 -1.89
N GLY A 62 2.98 6.59 -1.12
CA GLY A 62 4.27 6.17 -0.59
C GLY A 62 4.63 6.87 0.72
N GLY A 63 5.65 6.35 1.40
CA GLY A 63 6.25 6.97 2.59
C GLY A 63 7.65 7.48 2.30
N SER A 64 7.96 8.73 2.68
CA SER A 64 9.27 9.34 2.40
C SER A 64 10.44 8.64 3.09
N LYS A 65 10.17 7.88 4.16
CA LYS A 65 11.17 7.13 4.93
C LYS A 65 11.11 5.62 4.64
N ASP A 66 10.43 5.20 3.57
CA ASP A 66 10.40 3.79 3.16
C ASP A 66 11.79 3.33 2.69
N VAL A 67 12.35 2.33 3.39
CA VAL A 67 13.66 1.74 3.10
C VAL A 67 13.56 0.56 2.12
N VAL A 68 12.37 0.00 1.92
CA VAL A 68 12.09 -1.12 1.03
C VAL A 68 11.79 -0.61 -0.37
N ILE A 69 10.91 0.40 -0.47
CA ILE A 69 10.59 1.09 -1.72
C ILE A 69 10.93 2.58 -1.53
N PRO A 70 12.14 3.00 -1.91
CA PRO A 70 12.55 4.39 -1.73
C PRO A 70 11.59 5.38 -2.41
N ALA A 71 11.37 6.55 -1.81
CA ALA A 71 10.45 7.57 -2.32
C ALA A 71 10.65 7.92 -3.81
N ARG A 72 11.91 7.86 -4.29
CA ARG A 72 12.23 8.06 -5.72
C ARG A 72 11.56 7.03 -6.64
N GLU A 73 11.42 5.78 -6.20
CA GLU A 73 10.81 4.71 -6.99
C GLU A 73 9.28 4.89 -7.04
N THR A 74 8.67 5.34 -5.95
CA THR A 74 7.26 5.77 -5.94
C THR A 74 7.04 6.93 -6.90
N GLN A 75 7.95 7.92 -6.92
CA GLN A 75 7.88 9.04 -7.86
C GLN A 75 8.03 8.56 -9.31
N THR A 76 8.95 7.63 -9.59
CA THR A 76 9.11 7.03 -10.92
C THR A 76 7.82 6.34 -11.37
N LEU A 77 7.18 5.55 -10.50
CA LEU A 77 5.90 4.90 -10.78
C LEU A 77 4.81 5.93 -11.10
N TYR A 78 4.70 7.00 -10.30
CA TYR A 78 3.73 8.05 -10.58
C TYR A 78 3.99 8.73 -11.92
N ASN A 79 5.25 9.04 -12.26
CA ASN A 79 5.59 9.66 -13.54
C ASN A 79 5.19 8.77 -14.73
N LEU A 80 5.29 7.43 -14.60
CA LEU A 80 4.85 6.48 -15.62
C LEU A 80 3.32 6.39 -15.75
N LEU A 81 2.59 6.65 -14.66
CA LEU A 81 1.14 6.62 -14.59
C LEU A 81 0.51 8.02 -14.68
N SER A 82 1.30 9.06 -14.97
CA SER A 82 0.85 10.45 -14.90
C SER A 82 -0.22 10.75 -15.95
N SER A 83 -1.43 10.97 -15.47
CA SER A 83 -2.63 11.32 -16.24
C SER A 83 -3.54 12.27 -15.44
N ASP A 84 -4.58 12.78 -16.09
CA ASP A 84 -5.63 13.60 -15.47
C ASP A 84 -6.44 12.89 -14.38
N HIS A 85 -6.46 11.56 -14.39
CA HIS A 85 -7.14 10.69 -13.44
C HIS A 85 -6.18 9.99 -12.44
N SER A 86 -4.91 10.42 -12.42
CA SER A 86 -3.90 9.93 -11.48
C SER A 86 -3.66 10.95 -10.36
N THR A 87 -3.36 10.47 -9.15
CA THR A 87 -3.01 11.30 -8.01
C THR A 87 -1.90 10.64 -7.21
N MET A 88 -0.98 11.44 -6.70
CA MET A 88 0.09 10.97 -5.81
C MET A 88 -0.02 11.59 -4.42
N VAL A 89 0.21 10.78 -3.40
CA VAL A 89 0.37 11.24 -2.01
C VAL A 89 1.66 10.64 -1.45
N MET A 90 2.49 11.49 -0.85
CA MET A 90 3.72 11.08 -0.17
C MET A 90 3.64 11.50 1.29
N TYR A 91 3.63 10.53 2.21
CA TYR A 91 3.58 10.78 3.64
C TYR A 91 5.00 10.99 4.19
N GLU A 92 5.29 12.20 4.67
CA GLU A 92 6.66 12.66 4.98
C GLU A 92 7.34 11.87 6.10
N ASP A 93 6.59 11.47 7.13
CA ASP A 93 7.14 10.70 8.26
C ASP A 93 6.85 9.19 8.18
N ALA A 94 6.30 8.71 7.06
CA ALA A 94 5.94 7.31 6.88
C ALA A 94 7.07 6.43 6.34
N GLY A 95 7.10 5.18 6.78
CA GLY A 95 7.91 4.09 6.22
C GLY A 95 7.12 3.20 5.26
N HIS A 96 7.56 1.94 5.09
CA HIS A 96 6.91 0.98 4.19
C HIS A 96 5.43 0.70 4.52
N GLY A 97 5.08 0.77 5.80
CA GLY A 97 3.71 0.60 6.29
C GLY A 97 2.90 1.89 6.30
N ALA A 98 3.10 2.81 5.35
CA ALA A 98 2.40 4.11 5.33
C ALA A 98 0.87 3.97 5.46
N PHE A 99 0.29 2.96 4.81
CA PHE A 99 -1.15 2.66 4.88
C PHE A 99 -1.65 2.24 6.27
N ILE A 100 -0.77 1.79 7.15
CA ILE A 100 -1.08 1.46 8.55
C ILE A 100 -0.82 2.68 9.44
N GLN A 101 0.25 3.43 9.16
CA GLN A 101 0.67 4.59 9.95
C GLN A 101 -0.29 5.78 9.81
N TYR A 102 -0.89 5.94 8.63
CA TYR A 102 -1.79 7.04 8.26
C TYR A 102 -3.14 6.49 7.78
N LEU A 103 -3.71 5.53 8.51
CA LEU A 103 -4.87 4.75 8.05
C LEU A 103 -6.07 5.64 7.68
N ASP A 104 -6.37 6.62 8.52
CA ASP A 104 -7.51 7.53 8.31
C ASP A 104 -7.27 8.46 7.11
N GLU A 105 -6.06 9.00 6.97
CA GLU A 105 -5.67 9.85 5.84
C GLU A 105 -5.68 9.06 4.54
N VAL A 106 -5.18 7.82 4.56
CA VAL A 106 -5.18 6.93 3.39
C VAL A 106 -6.59 6.58 2.98
N ALA A 107 -7.49 6.30 3.93
CA ALA A 107 -8.90 6.08 3.64
C ALA A 107 -9.55 7.33 2.99
N GLN A 108 -9.25 8.52 3.51
CA GLN A 108 -9.72 9.77 2.92
C GLN A 108 -9.16 9.99 1.50
N ASP A 109 -7.88 9.68 1.27
CA ASP A 109 -7.25 9.87 -0.03
C ASP A 109 -7.76 8.88 -1.09
N ILE A 110 -8.11 7.66 -0.67
CA ILE A 110 -8.85 6.69 -1.51
C ILE A 110 -10.22 7.26 -1.88
N ILE A 111 -10.99 7.75 -0.90
CA ILE A 111 -12.33 8.32 -1.14
C ILE A 111 -12.26 9.51 -2.09
N LYS A 112 -11.32 10.43 -1.86
CA LYS A 112 -11.10 11.60 -2.72
C LYS A 112 -10.77 11.19 -4.14
N THR A 113 -9.88 10.20 -4.31
CA THR A 113 -9.46 9.74 -5.65
C THR A 113 -10.62 9.12 -6.42
N ILE A 114 -11.42 8.26 -5.78
CA ILE A 114 -12.56 7.61 -6.43
C ILE A 114 -13.68 8.60 -6.74
N SER A 115 -13.87 9.61 -5.88
CA SER A 115 -14.93 10.63 -6.06
C SER A 115 -14.61 11.70 -7.10
N ARG A 116 -13.39 11.71 -7.66
CA ARG A 116 -12.98 12.64 -8.73
C ARG A 116 -13.44 12.21 -10.13
N CYS A 117 -13.85 10.94 -10.28
CA CYS A 117 -14.35 10.38 -11.52
C CYS A 117 -15.88 10.41 -11.61
#